data_AF-A0A498R0H5-F1
#
_entry.id   AF-A0A498R0H5-F1
#
_cell.length_a   1.000
_cell.length_b   1.000
_cell.length_c   1.000
_cell.angle_alpha   90.00
_cell.angle_beta   90.00
_cell.angle_gamma   90.00
#
_symmetry.space_group_name_H-M   'P 1'
#
loop_
_entity.id
_entity.type
_entity.pdbx_description
1 polymer ?
#
loop_
_entity_poly.entity_id
_entity_poly.type
_entity_poly.pdbx_seq_one_letter_code
_entity_poly.pdbx_strand_id
1 'polypeptide(L)'
;MSLAVFEDVARAHFCNPPATWQITPSHDDGWWNVVDNHGAVLDRCPSKARAEQCRCNGPAATRWYQRTDWYLGYDPHGRSLTGSQRLIIADITELIAAASHAFRQARTVRPARFVDQGADDDRIWAVALLPTGRYQVHGDYFHTYDATELDFLDQEAITDLAADLRDLLDGERQGCAL
;
A
#
# COMPACT_ATOMS: atom_id res chain seq x y z
N MET A 1 -28.03 -1.97 -9.49
CA MET A 1 -26.75 -1.23 -9.32
C MET A 1 -26.51 -0.45 -10.61
N SER A 2 -26.22 0.84 -10.53
CA SER A 2 -25.84 1.63 -11.72
C SER A 2 -24.43 1.25 -12.19
N LEU A 3 -24.07 1.64 -13.41
CA LEU A 3 -22.70 1.43 -13.91
C LEU A 3 -21.66 2.22 -13.10
N ALA A 4 -21.98 3.45 -12.69
CA ALA A 4 -21.10 4.26 -11.84
C ALA A 4 -20.80 3.56 -10.50
N VAL A 5 -21.85 3.08 -9.81
CA VAL A 5 -21.65 2.34 -8.54
C VAL A 5 -20.87 1.05 -8.76
N PHE A 6 -21.04 0.38 -9.90
CA PHE A 6 -20.23 -0.80 -10.22
C PHE A 6 -18.75 -0.46 -10.42
N GLU A 7 -18.46 0.61 -11.16
CA GLU A 7 -17.11 1.11 -11.37
C GLU A 7 -16.43 1.52 -10.07
N ASP A 8 -17.10 2.33 -9.24
CA ASP A 8 -16.57 2.78 -7.95
C ASP A 8 -16.19 1.59 -7.05
N VAL A 9 -17.09 0.61 -6.96
CA VAL A 9 -16.87 -0.60 -6.18
C VAL A 9 -15.75 -1.48 -6.76
N ALA A 10 -15.61 -1.54 -8.08
CA ALA A 10 -14.51 -2.26 -8.72
C ALA A 10 -13.17 -1.57 -8.48
N ARG A 11 -13.10 -0.24 -8.64
CA ARG A 11 -11.89 0.55 -8.35
C ARG A 11 -11.46 0.36 -6.89
N ALA A 12 -12.39 0.49 -5.95
CA ALA A 12 -12.12 0.25 -4.53
C ALA A 12 -11.58 -1.17 -4.27
N HIS A 13 -12.16 -2.19 -4.91
CA HIS A 13 -11.68 -3.58 -4.80
C HIS A 13 -10.24 -3.75 -5.27
N PHE A 14 -9.90 -3.18 -6.44
CA PHE A 14 -8.56 -3.31 -7.03
C PHE A 14 -7.49 -2.41 -6.40
N CYS A 15 -7.87 -1.34 -5.71
CA CYS A 15 -6.97 -0.52 -4.89
C CYS A 15 -6.57 -1.18 -3.56
N ASN A 16 -7.23 -2.26 -3.16
CA ASN A 16 -7.03 -2.89 -1.86
C ASN A 16 -6.63 -4.38 -1.96
N PRO A 17 -5.62 -4.75 -2.77
CA PRO A 17 -5.19 -6.14 -2.87
C PRO A 17 -4.48 -6.61 -1.60
N PRO A 18 -4.43 -7.92 -1.31
CA PRO A 18 -3.74 -8.45 -0.13
C PRO A 18 -2.28 -7.98 0.08
N ALA A 19 -1.60 -7.64 -1.01
CA ALA A 19 -0.25 -7.09 -0.99
C ALA A 19 -0.14 -5.72 -0.29
N THR A 20 -1.22 -4.92 -0.26
CA THR A 20 -1.25 -3.60 0.37
C THR A 20 -1.74 -3.63 1.81
N TRP A 21 -2.24 -4.77 2.28
CA TRP A 21 -2.71 -4.91 3.66
C TRP A 21 -1.53 -4.90 4.63
N GLN A 22 -1.78 -4.36 5.81
CA GLN A 22 -0.79 -4.21 6.86
C GLN A 22 -1.03 -5.19 8.00
N ILE A 23 0.02 -5.38 8.78
CA ILE A 23 0.01 -6.23 9.96
C ILE A 23 0.43 -5.39 11.14
N THR A 24 -0.54 -5.06 11.99
CA THR A 24 -0.35 -4.17 13.14
C THR A 24 -0.63 -4.93 14.44
N PRO A 25 0.07 -4.62 15.53
CA PRO A 25 -0.32 -5.12 16.84
C PRO A 25 -1.69 -4.55 17.24
N SER A 26 -2.52 -5.38 17.85
CA SER A 26 -3.76 -4.96 18.51
C SER A 26 -3.39 -4.29 19.83
N HIS A 27 -3.88 -3.08 20.06
CA HIS A 27 -3.47 -2.24 21.19
C HIS A 27 -3.80 -2.85 22.57
N ASP A 28 -4.81 -3.72 22.66
CA ASP A 28 -5.44 -4.05 23.95
C ASP A 28 -5.21 -5.48 24.46
N ASP A 29 -4.63 -6.38 23.67
CA ASP A 29 -4.74 -7.82 23.96
C ASP A 29 -3.59 -8.69 23.44
N GLY A 30 -2.54 -8.11 22.87
CA GLY A 30 -1.39 -8.86 22.34
C GLY A 30 -1.70 -9.66 21.07
N TRP A 31 -2.87 -9.46 20.46
CA TRP A 31 -3.19 -10.01 19.14
C TRP A 31 -2.56 -9.16 18.03
N TRP A 32 -2.64 -9.67 16.80
CA TRP A 32 -2.18 -9.01 15.60
C TRP A 32 -3.33 -8.89 14.61
N ASN A 33 -3.50 -7.71 14.02
CA ASN A 33 -4.54 -7.41 13.05
C ASN A 33 -3.97 -7.42 11.64
N VAL A 34 -4.72 -8.00 10.70
CA VAL A 34 -4.55 -7.74 9.27
C VAL A 34 -5.49 -6.59 8.94
N VAL A 35 -4.94 -5.47 8.48
CA VAL A 35 -5.66 -4.22 8.26
C VAL A 35 -5.59 -3.85 6.79
N ASP A 36 -6.72 -3.43 6.23
CA ASP A 36 -6.80 -3.03 4.83
C ASP A 36 -6.25 -1.62 4.59
N ASN A 37 -6.20 -1.20 3.32
CA ASN A 37 -5.73 0.14 2.94
C ASN A 37 -6.69 1.29 3.34
N HIS A 38 -7.75 1.02 4.09
CA HIS A 38 -8.68 2.01 4.64
C HIS A 38 -8.69 1.98 6.17
N GLY A 39 -7.83 1.17 6.81
CA GLY A 39 -7.77 1.03 8.26
C GLY A 39 -8.76 0.02 8.84
N ALA A 40 -9.53 -0.69 8.00
CA ALA A 40 -10.47 -1.70 8.48
C ALA A 40 -9.75 -3.00 8.85
N VAL A 41 -10.04 -3.53 10.04
CA VAL A 41 -9.52 -4.84 10.49
C VAL A 41 -10.22 -5.96 9.72
N LEU A 42 -9.45 -6.70 8.92
CA LEU A 42 -9.92 -7.82 8.08
C LEU A 42 -9.92 -9.15 8.83
N ASP A 43 -8.85 -9.42 9.57
CA ASP A 43 -8.62 -10.64 10.33
C ASP A 43 -7.86 -10.31 11.62
N ARG A 44 -8.14 -11.04 12.70
CA ARG A 44 -7.45 -10.92 13.99
C ARG A 44 -6.77 -12.25 14.34
N CYS A 45 -5.47 -12.20 14.58
CA CYS A 45 -4.58 -13.35 14.66
C CYS A 45 -3.79 -13.37 15.98
N PRO A 46 -3.49 -14.56 16.54
CA PRO A 46 -2.79 -14.67 17.82
C PRO A 46 -1.29 -14.32 17.76
N SER A 47 -0.71 -14.17 16.55
CA SER A 47 0.70 -13.85 16.37
C SER A 47 0.94 -13.13 15.04
N LYS A 48 2.06 -12.40 14.96
CA LYS A 48 2.49 -11.72 13.72
C LYS A 48 2.63 -12.70 12.56
N ALA A 49 3.29 -13.84 12.76
CA ALA A 49 3.46 -14.86 11.74
C ALA A 49 2.13 -15.42 11.23
N ARG A 50 1.14 -15.58 12.13
CA ARG A 50 -0.20 -16.00 11.71
C ARG A 50 -0.93 -14.89 10.93
N ALA A 51 -0.76 -13.63 11.31
CA ALA A 51 -1.28 -12.49 10.55
C ALA A 51 -0.66 -12.43 9.14
N GLU A 52 0.65 -12.68 9.01
CA GLU A 52 1.34 -12.75 7.71
C GLU A 52 0.76 -13.87 6.83
N GLN A 53 0.50 -15.04 7.43
CA GLN A 53 -0.15 -16.13 6.72
C GLN A 53 -1.60 -15.80 6.33
N CYS A 54 -2.38 -15.17 7.22
CA CYS A 54 -3.76 -14.78 6.95
C CYS A 54 -3.84 -13.70 5.86
N ARG A 55 -2.89 -12.77 5.82
CA ARG A 55 -2.80 -11.77 4.77
C ARG A 55 -2.65 -12.41 3.39
N CYS A 56 -1.89 -13.49 3.27
CA CYS A 56 -1.69 -14.16 1.98
C CYS A 56 -2.81 -15.13 1.63
N ASN A 57 -3.20 -15.99 2.59
CA ASN A 57 -4.02 -17.19 2.33
C ASN A 57 -5.17 -17.35 3.34
N GLY A 58 -5.50 -16.32 4.10
CA GLY A 58 -6.58 -16.34 5.10
C GLY A 58 -7.98 -16.19 4.48
N PRO A 59 -9.03 -16.16 5.32
CA PRO A 59 -10.41 -15.99 4.87
C PRO A 59 -10.65 -14.66 4.14
N ALA A 60 -10.04 -13.55 4.60
CA ALA A 60 -10.14 -12.28 3.89
C ALA A 60 -9.45 -12.34 2.51
N ALA A 61 -8.23 -12.88 2.44
CA ALA A 61 -7.48 -13.03 1.19
C ALA A 61 -8.23 -13.90 0.18
N THR A 62 -8.74 -15.05 0.64
CA THR A 62 -9.55 -15.96 -0.18
C THR A 62 -10.77 -15.27 -0.77
N ARG A 63 -11.52 -14.50 0.04
CA ARG A 63 -12.68 -13.74 -0.44
C ARG A 63 -12.29 -12.69 -1.47
N TRP A 64 -11.15 -12.01 -1.28
CA TRP A 64 -10.64 -11.06 -2.25
C TRP A 64 -10.31 -11.74 -3.58
N TYR A 65 -9.58 -12.85 -3.57
CA TYR A 65 -9.23 -13.59 -4.80
C TYR A 65 -10.45 -14.14 -5.54
N GLN A 66 -11.41 -14.73 -4.82
CA GLN A 66 -12.67 -15.20 -5.43
C GLN A 66 -13.42 -14.08 -6.14
N ARG A 67 -13.45 -12.89 -5.52
CA ARG A 67 -14.08 -11.72 -6.13
C ARG A 67 -13.29 -11.18 -7.32
N THR A 68 -11.97 -11.25 -7.27
CA THR A 68 -11.10 -10.95 -8.42
C THR A 68 -11.36 -11.92 -9.57
N ASP A 69 -11.45 -13.23 -9.31
CA ASP A 69 -11.79 -14.24 -10.31
C ASP A 69 -13.15 -13.95 -10.96
N TRP A 70 -14.12 -13.51 -10.16
CA TRP A 70 -15.41 -13.06 -10.67
C TRP A 70 -15.32 -11.84 -11.59
N TYR A 71 -14.56 -10.80 -11.21
CA TYR A 71 -14.34 -9.63 -12.06
C TYR A 71 -13.63 -9.99 -13.37
N LEU A 72 -12.66 -10.89 -13.32
CA LEU A 72 -11.88 -11.33 -14.48
C LEU A 72 -12.60 -12.39 -15.33
N GLY A 73 -13.77 -12.89 -14.89
CA GLY A 73 -14.56 -13.87 -15.60
C GLY A 73 -14.06 -15.32 -15.47
N TYR A 74 -13.21 -15.61 -14.49
CA TYR A 74 -12.72 -16.95 -14.17
C TYR A 74 -13.66 -17.72 -13.23
N ASP A 75 -14.58 -17.05 -12.54
CA ASP A 75 -15.59 -17.72 -11.70
C ASP A 75 -16.79 -18.19 -12.53
N PRO A 76 -16.96 -19.52 -12.75
CA PRO A 76 -18.09 -20.05 -13.52
C PRO A 76 -19.40 -20.11 -12.72
N HIS A 77 -19.35 -19.90 -11.40
CA HIS A 77 -20.51 -19.99 -10.50
C HIS A 77 -21.11 -18.62 -10.19
N GLY A 78 -20.35 -17.55 -10.40
CA GLY A 78 -20.81 -16.18 -10.22
C GLY A 78 -21.73 -15.70 -11.34
N ARG A 79 -22.51 -14.64 -11.04
CA ARG A 79 -23.35 -13.96 -12.04
C ARG A 79 -22.48 -13.39 -13.16
N SER A 80 -22.80 -13.67 -14.42
CA SER A 80 -22.05 -13.07 -15.54
C SER A 80 -22.09 -11.53 -15.52
N LEU A 81 -20.94 -10.91 -15.80
CA LEU A 81 -20.85 -9.48 -16.07
C LEU A 81 -21.60 -9.14 -17.37
N THR A 82 -22.25 -7.98 -17.39
CA THR A 82 -22.80 -7.40 -18.63
C THR A 82 -21.66 -6.94 -19.56
N GLY A 83 -21.96 -6.66 -20.83
CA GLY A 83 -20.97 -6.14 -21.78
C GLY A 83 -20.28 -4.87 -21.29
N SER A 84 -21.06 -3.89 -20.82
CA SER A 84 -20.52 -2.62 -20.28
C SER A 84 -19.69 -2.83 -19.01
N GLN A 85 -20.09 -3.75 -18.13
CA GLN A 85 -19.29 -4.07 -16.93
C GLN A 85 -17.94 -4.69 -17.31
N ARG A 86 -17.89 -5.56 -18.33
CA ARG A 86 -16.62 -6.12 -18.81
C ARG A 86 -15.69 -5.04 -19.36
N LEU A 87 -16.22 -4.05 -20.09
CA LEU A 87 -15.42 -2.92 -20.57
C LEU A 87 -14.84 -2.11 -19.41
N ILE A 88 -15.66 -1.80 -18.39
CA ILE A 88 -15.18 -1.12 -17.17
C ILE A 88 -14.04 -1.91 -16.49
N ILE A 89 -14.18 -3.23 -16.36
CA ILE A 89 -13.11 -4.05 -15.76
C ILE A 89 -11.86 -4.07 -16.64
N ALA A 90 -12.01 -4.16 -17.97
CA ALA A 90 -10.88 -4.11 -18.89
C ALA A 90 -10.10 -2.80 -18.72
N ASP A 91 -10.79 -1.66 -18.75
CA ASP A 91 -10.18 -0.33 -18.57
C ASP A 91 -9.46 -0.22 -17.21
N ILE A 92 -10.09 -0.70 -16.13
CA ILE A 92 -9.47 -0.73 -14.79
C ILE A 92 -8.20 -1.58 -14.80
N THR A 93 -8.25 -2.80 -15.34
CA THR A 93 -7.09 -3.69 -15.36
C THR A 93 -5.94 -3.18 -16.22
N GLU A 94 -6.25 -2.46 -17.31
CA GLU A 94 -5.26 -1.81 -18.15
C GLU A 94 -4.54 -0.68 -17.39
N LEU A 95 -5.28 0.16 -16.69
CA LEU A 95 -4.70 1.21 -15.83
C LEU A 95 -3.79 0.62 -14.75
N ILE A 96 -4.23 -0.45 -14.08
CA ILE A 96 -3.44 -1.13 -13.05
C ILE A 96 -2.17 -1.73 -13.63
N ALA A 97 -2.26 -2.38 -14.80
CA ALA A 97 -1.10 -2.96 -15.47
C ALA A 97 -0.09 -1.87 -15.86
N ALA A 98 -0.55 -0.73 -16.39
CA ALA A 98 0.28 0.41 -16.74
C ALA A 98 0.97 1.01 -15.50
N ALA A 99 0.23 1.30 -14.44
CA ALA A 99 0.77 1.82 -13.18
C ALA A 99 1.78 0.85 -12.54
N SER A 100 1.45 -0.44 -12.48
CA SER A 100 2.34 -1.48 -11.95
C SER A 100 3.62 -1.64 -12.78
N HIS A 101 3.51 -1.52 -14.10
CA HIS A 101 4.66 -1.53 -14.99
C HIS A 101 5.54 -0.31 -14.76
N ALA A 102 4.96 0.89 -14.71
CA ALA A 102 5.67 2.14 -14.45
C ALA A 102 6.40 2.11 -13.10
N PHE A 103 5.74 1.62 -12.05
CA PHE A 103 6.32 1.44 -10.73
C PHE A 103 7.54 0.49 -10.76
N ARG A 104 7.42 -0.68 -11.41
CA ARG A 104 8.53 -1.65 -11.53
C ARG A 104 9.72 -1.16 -12.35
N GLN A 105 9.49 -0.25 -13.29
CA GLN A 105 10.54 0.34 -14.13
C GLN A 105 11.20 1.57 -13.47
N ALA A 106 10.64 2.08 -12.38
CA ALA A 106 11.19 3.25 -11.71
C ALA A 106 12.58 2.94 -11.15
N ARG A 107 13.51 3.87 -11.39
CA ARG A 107 14.89 3.77 -10.88
C ARG A 107 14.99 4.12 -9.40
N THR A 108 14.00 4.86 -8.89
CA THR A 108 14.00 5.39 -7.55
C THR A 108 12.65 5.10 -6.92
N VAL A 109 12.67 4.24 -5.90
CA VAL A 109 11.53 3.95 -5.03
C VAL A 109 11.91 4.39 -3.63
N ARG A 110 11.07 5.22 -3.01
CA ARG A 110 11.33 5.84 -1.71
C ARG A 110 10.19 5.52 -0.74
N PRO A 111 10.46 5.40 0.57
CA PRO A 111 9.40 5.37 1.57
C PRO A 111 8.84 6.79 1.77
N ALA A 112 7.52 6.92 1.81
CA ALA A 112 6.85 8.18 2.08
C ALA A 112 5.54 8.03 2.87
N ARG A 113 5.09 9.11 3.48
CA ARG A 113 3.72 9.29 4.02
C ARG A 113 3.00 10.35 3.21
N PHE A 114 1.67 10.36 3.23
CA PHE A 114 0.94 11.50 2.70
C PHE A 114 1.02 12.68 3.68
N VAL A 115 1.11 13.90 3.16
CA VAL A 115 1.13 15.10 4.01
C VAL A 115 -0.20 15.31 4.76
N ASP A 116 -1.32 14.88 4.17
CA ASP A 116 -2.66 14.91 4.76
C ASP A 116 -3.03 13.62 5.50
N GLN A 117 -2.06 12.74 5.72
CA GLN A 117 -2.27 11.49 6.44
C GLN A 117 -2.73 11.78 7.88
N GLY A 118 -3.78 11.07 8.33
CA GLY A 118 -4.35 11.27 9.66
C GLY A 118 -3.33 11.01 10.77
N ALA A 119 -3.48 11.67 11.92
CA ALA A 119 -2.53 11.56 13.04
C ALA A 119 -2.38 10.12 13.59
N ASP A 120 -3.44 9.31 13.49
CA ASP A 120 -3.46 7.91 13.91
C ASP A 120 -3.09 6.93 12.78
N ASP A 121 -2.81 7.45 11.59
CA ASP A 121 -2.44 6.68 10.41
C ASP A 121 -0.92 6.71 10.27
N ASP A 122 -0.26 5.62 10.68
CA ASP A 122 1.20 5.48 10.68
C ASP A 122 1.75 4.83 9.38
N ARG A 123 0.91 4.69 8.36
CA ARG A 123 1.22 3.92 7.15
C ARG A 123 2.37 4.54 6.37
N ILE A 124 3.30 3.68 5.96
CA ILE A 124 4.41 4.05 5.08
C ILE A 124 4.19 3.42 3.72
N TRP A 125 4.27 4.23 2.69
CA TRP A 125 4.05 3.85 1.30
C TRP A 125 5.36 3.77 0.54
N ALA A 126 5.48 2.79 -0.35
CA ALA A 126 6.53 2.79 -1.35
C ALA A 126 6.09 3.65 -2.53
N VAL A 127 6.87 4.69 -2.86
CA VAL A 127 6.55 5.64 -3.93
C VAL A 127 7.65 5.67 -4.99
N ALA A 128 7.26 5.54 -6.24
CA ALA A 128 8.15 5.47 -7.39
C ALA A 128 8.13 6.79 -8.16
N LEU A 129 9.29 7.40 -8.39
CA LEU A 129 9.39 8.59 -9.26
C LEU A 129 9.25 8.18 -10.73
N LEU A 130 8.22 8.71 -11.40
CA LEU A 130 7.96 8.49 -12.81
C LEU A 130 8.77 9.47 -13.69
N PRO A 131 9.00 9.15 -14.98
CA PRO A 131 9.64 10.07 -15.93
C PRO A 131 8.94 11.42 -16.09
N THR A 132 7.65 11.48 -15.73
CA THR A 132 6.83 12.71 -15.76
C THR A 132 7.16 13.67 -14.61
N GLY A 133 7.96 13.24 -13.62
CA GLY A 133 8.22 14.00 -12.40
C GLY A 133 7.18 13.79 -11.29
N ARG A 134 6.11 13.03 -11.56
CA ARG A 134 5.10 12.64 -10.55
C ARG A 134 5.47 11.32 -9.88
N TYR A 135 4.86 11.04 -8.74
CA TYR A 135 5.07 9.83 -7.95
C TYR A 135 3.91 8.85 -8.09
N GLN A 136 4.23 7.59 -8.37
CA GLN A 136 3.29 6.48 -8.30
C GLN A 136 3.39 5.82 -6.93
N VAL A 137 2.27 5.71 -6.22
CA VAL A 137 2.20 4.99 -4.93
C VAL A 137 1.90 3.52 -5.19
N HIS A 138 2.63 2.62 -4.53
CA HIS A 138 2.34 1.19 -4.62
C HIS A 138 1.00 0.86 -3.93
N GLY A 139 0.02 0.39 -4.70
CA GLY A 139 -1.32 0.07 -4.20
C GLY A 139 -2.40 1.08 -4.56
N ASP A 140 -2.03 2.33 -4.86
CA ASP A 140 -2.92 3.26 -5.56
C ASP A 140 -2.51 3.30 -7.04
N TYR A 141 -3.32 2.67 -7.90
CA TYR A 141 -3.04 2.55 -9.32
C TYR A 141 -3.75 3.59 -10.19
N PHE A 142 -4.60 4.43 -9.59
CA PHE A 142 -5.43 5.37 -10.35
C PHE A 142 -4.97 6.81 -10.21
N HIS A 143 -4.09 7.10 -9.26
CA HIS A 143 -3.58 8.43 -9.00
C HIS A 143 -2.05 8.48 -9.10
N THR A 144 -1.55 9.69 -9.33
CA THR A 144 -0.14 10.04 -9.20
C THR A 144 -0.03 11.36 -8.45
N TYR A 145 1.05 11.53 -7.70
CA TYR A 145 1.17 12.59 -6.72
C TYR A 145 2.36 13.50 -7.03
N ASP A 146 2.26 14.75 -6.64
CA ASP A 146 3.36 15.70 -6.63
C ASP A 146 4.23 15.48 -5.39
N ALA A 147 5.50 15.90 -5.46
CA ALA A 147 6.44 15.79 -4.35
C ALA A 147 5.94 16.51 -3.08
N THR A 148 5.12 17.55 -3.23
CA THR A 148 4.57 18.35 -2.11
C THR A 148 3.43 17.66 -1.36
N GLU A 149 2.88 16.58 -1.93
CA GLU A 149 1.82 15.79 -1.31
C GLU A 149 2.40 14.62 -0.47
N LEU A 150 3.73 14.43 -0.52
CA LEU A 150 4.42 13.30 0.07
C LEU A 150 5.54 13.78 0.99
N ASP A 151 5.59 13.21 2.18
CA ASP A 151 6.69 13.36 3.12
C ASP A 151 7.64 12.16 3.01
N PHE A 152 8.88 12.37 2.59
CA PHE A 152 9.83 11.31 2.28
C PHE A 152 10.71 10.95 3.47
N LEU A 153 10.57 9.73 3.97
CA LEU A 153 11.18 9.28 5.22
C LEU A 153 12.66 8.88 5.09
N ASP A 154 13.15 8.68 3.86
CA ASP A 154 14.58 8.41 3.62
C ASP A 154 15.45 9.65 3.87
N GLN A 155 14.88 10.85 3.75
CA GLN A 155 15.58 12.09 4.04
C GLN A 155 15.77 12.29 5.56
N GLU A 156 14.79 11.90 6.37
CA GLU A 156 14.88 11.92 7.83
C GLU A 156 15.96 10.95 8.32
N ALA A 157 15.94 9.69 7.87
CA ALA A 157 16.92 8.69 8.26
C ALA A 157 18.37 9.09 7.90
N ILE A 158 18.57 9.77 6.76
CA ILE A 158 19.89 10.32 6.38
C ILE A 158 20.29 11.47 7.31
N THR A 159 19.33 12.30 7.73
CA THR A 159 19.60 13.44 8.62
C THR A 159 19.93 12.97 10.03
N ASP A 160 19.20 11.99 10.55
CA ASP A 160 19.44 11.37 11.86
C ASP A 160 20.79 10.66 11.89
N LEU A 161 21.09 9.84 10.88
CA LEU A 161 22.41 9.20 10.77
C LEU A 161 23.54 10.24 10.67
N ALA A 162 23.32 11.34 9.95
CA ALA A 162 24.31 12.41 9.85
C ALA A 162 24.47 13.22 11.15
N ALA A 163 23.44 13.29 12.00
CA ALA A 163 23.50 13.87 13.32
C ALA A 163 24.23 12.93 14.29
N ASP A 164 23.87 11.65 14.31
CA ASP A 164 24.53 10.61 15.10
C ASP A 164 26.03 10.50 14.79
N LEU A 165 26.40 10.55 13.50
CA LEU A 165 27.81 10.55 13.08
C LEU A 165 28.54 11.83 13.50
N ARG A 166 27.86 12.99 13.51
CA ARG A 166 28.45 14.25 14.01
C ARG A 166 28.70 14.18 15.51
N ASP A 167 27.72 13.71 16.27
CA ASP A 167 27.85 13.53 17.72
C ASP A 167 28.93 12.51 18.08
N LEU A 168 29.09 11.44 17.30
CA LEU A 168 30.18 10.48 17.48
C LEU A 168 31.55 11.11 17.22
N LEU A 169 31.70 11.85 16.12
CA LEU A 169 32.96 12.50 15.74
C LEU A 169 33.33 13.66 16.68
N ASP A 170 32.35 14.38 17.22
CA ASP A 170 32.57 15.48 18.16
C ASP A 170 32.75 14.96 19.61
N GLY A 171 32.17 13.82 19.95
CA GLY A 171 32.37 13.12 21.23
C GLY A 171 33.78 12.56 21.41
N GLU A 172 34.43 12.10 20.33
CA GLU A 172 35.84 11.65 20.38
C GLU A 172 36.84 12.79 20.64
N ARG A 173 36.46 14.06 20.38
CA ARG A 173 37.31 15.22 20.66
C ARG A 173 37.33 15.66 22.12
N GLN A 174 36.36 15.22 22.94
CA GLN A 174 36.32 15.57 24.37
C GLN A 174 37.08 14.55 25.26
N GLY A 175 37.55 13.43 24.71
CA GLY A 175 38.27 12.37 25.44
C GLY A 175 39.80 12.51 25.50
N CYS A 176 40.41 13.46 24.78
CA CYS A 176 41.85 13.70 24.80
C CYS A 176 42.21 15.06 25.40
N ALA A 177 41.88 15.24 26.69
CA ALA A 177 42.43 16.30 27.52
C ALA A 177 42.68 15.77 28.94
N LEU A 178 43.65 14.85 29.06
CA LEU A 178 44.38 14.58 30.31
C LEU A 178 45.85 14.34 29.99
#